data_AF-A0A1D6KCC7-F1
#
_entry.id   AF-A0A1D6KCC7-F1
#
_cell.length_a   1.000
_cell.length_b   1.000
_cell.length_c   1.000
_cell.angle_alpha   90.00
_cell.angle_beta   90.00
_cell.angle_gamma   90.00
#
_symmetry.space_group_name_H-M   'P 1'
#
loop_
_entity.id
_entity.type
_entity.pdbx_description
1 polymer ?
#
loop_
_entity_poly.entity_id
_entity_poly.type
_entity_poly.pdbx_seq_one_letter_code
_entity_poly.pdbx_strand_id
1 'polypeptide(L)'
;MQKNLPSELDDISGWTEDLFTARKSAINLLGVIALSKGPPVASAASKRKKGDKNKGKSEMSSIGELLVIPFLSKFPIPSHGEDASSVAVQNYFGVLMAYGGLQDFLSEKKDLTITLIRNRILPLYSLDPCSPYLISTANWVIGQLAICLPEDMSSSIYQSLMKSLTMEYVEDITCYPVCASASVAIAELIENSYVPPNWLILLQVVLKRISTGDENESALLFKLLGTIVEGGQEKVLSHIPEIVSNIASTVMELRLPVPDPWPQE
;
A
#
# COMPACT_ATOMS: atom_id res chain seq x y z
N MET A 1 -15.08 16.26 -17.73
CA MET A 1 -14.95 15.08 -16.85
C MET A 1 -13.51 14.97 -16.44
N GLN A 2 -13.20 15.33 -15.20
CA GLN A 2 -11.85 15.25 -14.66
C GLN A 2 -11.56 13.76 -14.41
N LYS A 3 -10.50 13.22 -15.06
CA LYS A 3 -10.10 11.82 -14.89
C LYS A 3 -9.60 11.67 -13.45
N ASN A 4 -10.23 10.79 -12.66
CA ASN A 4 -9.80 10.52 -11.29
C ASN A 4 -8.51 9.69 -11.22
N LEU A 5 -8.15 9.03 -12.33
CA LEU A 5 -6.88 8.33 -12.45
C LEU A 5 -5.76 9.34 -12.75
N PRO A 6 -4.58 9.17 -12.14
CA PRO A 6 -3.42 9.98 -12.50
C PRO A 6 -3.05 9.73 -13.97
N SER A 7 -2.56 10.79 -14.61
CA SER A 7 -2.10 10.76 -16.00
C SER A 7 -0.84 9.91 -16.17
N GLU A 8 -0.03 9.81 -15.10
CA GLU A 8 1.20 9.02 -15.01
C GLU A 8 1.16 8.19 -13.72
N LEU A 9 1.51 6.89 -13.80
CA LEU A 9 1.45 5.98 -12.64
C LEU A 9 2.48 6.34 -11.55
N ASP A 10 3.54 7.07 -11.89
CA ASP A 10 4.58 7.50 -10.93
C ASP A 10 4.03 8.39 -9.82
N ASP A 11 2.91 9.08 -10.07
CA ASP A 11 2.16 9.86 -9.06
C ASP A 11 1.58 9.00 -7.91
N ILE A 12 1.41 7.69 -8.11
CA ILE A 12 0.86 6.75 -7.11
C ILE A 12 1.96 6.20 -6.22
N SER A 13 3.20 6.16 -6.73
CA SER A 13 4.34 5.53 -6.07
C SER A 13 4.77 6.25 -4.77
N GLY A 14 4.31 7.49 -4.55
CA GLY A 14 4.75 8.32 -3.44
C GLY A 14 6.16 8.90 -3.60
N TRP A 15 6.84 8.66 -4.74
CA TRP A 15 8.20 9.16 -4.98
C TRP A 15 8.24 10.65 -5.35
N THR A 16 7.21 11.15 -6.03
CA THR A 16 6.99 12.58 -6.22
C THR A 16 6.09 13.10 -5.10
N GLU A 17 6.69 13.35 -3.94
CA GLU A 17 6.03 14.05 -2.83
C GLU A 17 5.79 15.53 -3.18
N ASP A 18 4.98 15.80 -4.19
CA ASP A 18 4.58 17.17 -4.46
C ASP A 18 3.49 17.55 -3.43
N LEU A 19 3.94 18.20 -2.35
CA LEU A 19 3.15 18.68 -1.21
C LEU A 19 1.95 19.55 -1.62
N PHE A 20 1.90 20.01 -2.87
CA PHE A 20 0.93 21.00 -3.36
C PHE A 20 -0.10 20.44 -4.35
N THR A 21 -0.22 19.12 -4.49
CA THR A 21 -1.29 18.57 -5.33
C THR A 21 -2.66 18.72 -4.66
N ALA A 22 -3.69 19.06 -5.47
CA ALA A 22 -5.08 19.10 -5.00
C ALA A 22 -5.52 17.76 -4.37
N ARG A 23 -4.93 16.65 -4.83
CA ARG A 23 -5.13 15.30 -4.30
C ARG A 23 -4.63 15.18 -2.86
N LYS A 24 -3.36 15.52 -2.58
CA LYS A 24 -2.78 15.44 -1.23
C LYS A 24 -3.52 16.36 -0.25
N SER A 25 -3.92 17.55 -0.70
CA SER A 25 -4.76 18.47 0.10
C SER A 25 -6.12 17.87 0.46
N ALA A 26 -6.83 17.26 -0.50
CA ALA A 26 -8.12 16.61 -0.25
C ALA A 26 -8.02 15.42 0.72
N ILE A 27 -6.96 14.63 0.59
CA ILE A 27 -6.66 13.48 1.48
C ILE A 27 -6.41 13.97 2.91
N ASN A 28 -5.56 14.99 3.08
CA ASN A 28 -5.27 15.56 4.39
C ASN A 28 -6.53 16.16 5.04
N LEU A 29 -7.34 16.89 4.27
CA LEU A 29 -8.61 17.44 4.75
C LEU A 29 -9.58 16.32 5.18
N LEU A 30 -9.63 15.22 4.44
CA LEU A 30 -10.46 14.07 4.81
C LEU A 30 -10.02 13.46 6.15
N GLY A 31 -8.72 13.33 6.39
CA GLY A 31 -8.18 12.88 7.69
C GLY A 31 -8.63 13.77 8.85
N VAL A 32 -8.53 15.09 8.69
CA VAL A 32 -9.00 16.07 9.69
C VAL A 32 -10.52 15.96 9.91
N ILE A 33 -11.29 15.81 8.83
CA ILE A 33 -12.75 15.61 8.92
C ILE A 33 -13.06 14.32 9.68
N ALA A 34 -12.37 13.22 9.42
CA ALA A 34 -12.64 11.94 10.06
C ALA A 34 -12.39 11.95 11.58
N LEU A 35 -11.38 12.69 12.03
CA LEU A 35 -11.07 12.90 13.45
C LEU A 35 -12.01 13.91 14.13
N SER A 36 -12.75 14.70 13.36
CA SER A 36 -13.66 15.71 13.92
C SER A 36 -14.76 15.06 14.75
N LYS A 37 -15.13 15.70 15.86
CA LYS A 37 -16.21 15.22 16.74
C LYS A 37 -17.53 15.22 15.99
N GLY A 38 -18.21 14.09 16.00
CA GLY A 38 -19.56 13.98 15.46
C GLY A 38 -20.58 14.75 16.30
N PRO A 39 -21.76 15.03 15.72
CA PRO A 39 -22.89 15.52 16.51
C PRO A 39 -23.19 14.54 17.65
N PRO A 40 -23.65 15.02 18.83
CA PRO A 40 -24.00 14.14 19.93
C PRO A 40 -25.05 13.13 19.48
N VAL A 41 -24.69 11.85 19.46
CA VAL A 41 -25.59 10.75 19.13
C VAL A 41 -26.53 10.59 20.33
N ALA A 42 -27.66 11.29 20.30
CA ALA A 42 -28.72 11.09 21.28
C ALA A 42 -29.33 9.71 21.01
N SER A 43 -28.99 8.72 21.85
CA SER A 43 -29.74 7.46 21.89
C SER A 43 -31.22 7.79 22.00
N ALA A 44 -32.01 7.39 21.00
CA ALA A 44 -33.47 7.55 20.99
C ALA A 44 -34.14 6.60 22.00
N ALA A 45 -33.76 6.70 23.27
CA ALA A 45 -34.36 6.03 24.41
C ALA A 45 -33.96 6.77 25.70
N SER A 46 -34.57 7.92 25.97
CA SER A 46 -35.23 8.15 27.27
C SER A 46 -35.97 9.49 27.28
N LYS A 47 -37.29 9.41 27.34
CA LYS A 47 -38.10 10.46 27.95
C LYS A 47 -37.90 10.37 29.47
N ARG A 48 -37.42 11.46 30.07
CA ARG A 48 -37.42 11.84 31.50
C ARG A 48 -36.51 11.04 32.45
N LYS A 49 -35.59 11.74 33.13
CA LYS A 49 -35.80 12.31 34.47
C LYS A 49 -34.68 13.31 34.83
N LYS A 50 -35.08 14.41 35.47
CA LYS A 50 -34.23 15.46 36.04
C LYS A 50 -33.39 14.88 37.18
N GLY A 51 -32.07 15.01 37.06
CA GLY A 51 -31.11 14.80 38.14
C GLY A 51 -30.20 13.59 37.95
N ASP A 52 -29.04 13.81 37.32
CA ASP A 52 -27.77 13.29 37.86
C ASP A 52 -26.60 14.07 37.25
N LYS A 53 -25.74 14.63 38.10
CA LYS A 53 -24.45 15.23 37.71
C LYS A 53 -23.39 14.17 37.98
N ASN A 54 -22.66 13.78 36.93
CA ASN A 54 -21.62 12.75 36.86
C ASN A 54 -22.10 11.32 36.55
N LYS A 55 -22.00 10.92 35.27
CA LYS A 55 -21.31 9.69 34.81
C LYS A 55 -21.55 9.45 33.31
N GLY A 56 -20.47 9.09 32.62
CA GLY A 56 -20.47 8.64 31.23
C GLY A 56 -20.07 9.74 30.27
N LYS A 57 -18.80 9.75 29.84
CA LYS A 57 -18.44 10.31 28.54
C LYS A 57 -19.41 9.67 27.55
N SER A 58 -20.37 10.42 27.03
CA SER A 58 -21.10 9.93 25.85
C SER A 58 -20.00 9.68 24.84
N GLU A 59 -19.88 8.45 24.38
CA GLU A 59 -18.94 8.07 23.34
C GLU A 59 -19.40 8.82 22.09
N MET A 60 -18.91 10.05 21.92
CA MET A 60 -19.21 10.86 20.75
C MET A 60 -18.54 10.14 19.58
N SER A 61 -19.32 9.48 18.75
CA SER A 61 -18.83 8.90 17.50
C SER A 61 -18.16 9.99 16.67
N SER A 62 -17.04 9.67 16.04
CA SER A 62 -16.37 10.65 15.17
C SER A 62 -17.14 10.82 13.86
N ILE A 63 -16.92 11.93 13.16
CA ILE A 63 -17.43 12.11 11.80
C ILE A 63 -16.92 11.00 10.86
N GLY A 64 -15.72 10.47 11.13
CA GLY A 64 -15.16 9.29 10.46
C GLY A 64 -16.11 8.09 10.49
N GLU A 65 -16.57 7.72 11.69
CA GLU A 65 -17.50 6.60 11.89
C GLU A 65 -18.91 6.90 11.36
N LEU A 66 -19.40 8.12 11.58
CA LEU A 66 -20.78 8.47 11.27
C LEU A 66 -21.04 8.74 9.78
N LEU A 67 -20.05 9.28 9.06
CA LEU A 67 -20.24 9.78 7.70
C LEU A 67 -19.20 9.23 6.72
N VAL A 68 -17.90 9.31 7.05
CA VAL A 68 -16.84 8.97 6.09
C VAL A 68 -16.88 7.49 5.73
N ILE A 69 -16.82 6.60 6.72
CA ILE A 69 -16.84 5.15 6.48
C ILE A 69 -18.14 4.70 5.79
N PRO A 70 -19.35 5.12 6.26
CA PRO A 70 -20.59 4.81 5.55
C PRO A 70 -20.62 5.34 4.11
N PHE A 71 -20.07 6.52 3.83
CA PHE A 71 -20.01 7.05 2.48
C PHE A 71 -19.10 6.21 1.57
N LEU A 72 -17.90 5.87 2.04
CA LEU A 72 -16.96 5.04 1.28
C LEU A 72 -17.51 3.61 1.03
N SER A 73 -18.33 3.09 1.93
CA SER A 73 -18.95 1.76 1.79
C SER A 73 -19.93 1.64 0.61
N LYS A 74 -20.44 2.77 0.09
CA LYS A 74 -21.38 2.79 -1.06
C LYS A 74 -20.74 2.35 -2.37
N PHE A 75 -19.42 2.35 -2.43
CA PHE A 75 -18.66 1.99 -3.62
C PHE A 75 -18.17 0.54 -3.46
N PRO A 76 -18.74 -0.45 -4.16
CA PRO A 76 -18.32 -1.84 -4.06
C PRO A 76 -16.93 -2.05 -4.69
N ILE A 77 -16.27 -3.16 -4.32
CA ILE A 77 -15.07 -3.62 -5.03
C ILE A 77 -15.46 -3.89 -6.50
N PRO A 78 -14.65 -3.44 -7.48
CA PRO A 78 -14.81 -3.76 -8.90
C PRO A 78 -14.98 -5.25 -9.16
N SER A 79 -15.81 -5.59 -10.14
CA SER A 79 -15.99 -6.97 -10.59
C SER A 79 -14.73 -7.50 -11.29
N HIS A 80 -14.60 -8.83 -11.35
CA HIS A 80 -13.50 -9.49 -12.06
C HIS A 80 -13.41 -9.04 -13.53
N GLY A 81 -12.22 -8.62 -13.96
CA GLY A 81 -11.97 -8.21 -15.34
C GLY A 81 -12.59 -6.87 -15.76
N GLU A 82 -13.02 -6.03 -14.81
CA GLU A 82 -13.47 -4.67 -15.13
C GLU A 82 -12.33 -3.84 -15.73
N ASP A 83 -12.64 -3.12 -16.82
CA ASP A 83 -11.72 -2.23 -17.50
C ASP A 83 -11.27 -1.10 -16.55
N ALA A 84 -9.97 -0.76 -16.61
CA ALA A 84 -9.39 0.38 -15.91
C ALA A 84 -10.09 1.71 -16.23
N SER A 85 -10.67 1.84 -17.43
CA SER A 85 -11.44 3.02 -17.83
C SER A 85 -12.83 3.11 -17.18
N SER A 86 -13.31 2.02 -16.56
CA SER A 86 -14.65 1.96 -15.99
C SER A 86 -14.84 2.91 -14.82
N VAL A 87 -16.08 3.40 -14.68
CA VAL A 87 -16.48 4.26 -13.55
C VAL A 87 -16.30 3.54 -12.21
N ALA A 88 -16.50 2.22 -12.18
CA ALA A 88 -16.32 1.40 -10.99
C ALA A 88 -14.86 1.39 -10.52
N VAL A 89 -13.91 1.13 -11.41
CA VAL A 89 -12.46 1.19 -11.10
C VAL A 89 -12.04 2.59 -10.67
N GLN A 90 -12.48 3.64 -11.38
CA GLN A 90 -12.16 5.03 -11.04
C GLN A 90 -12.69 5.44 -9.66
N ASN A 91 -13.93 5.05 -9.35
CA ASN A 91 -14.52 5.32 -8.03
C ASN A 91 -13.79 4.55 -6.94
N TYR A 92 -13.44 3.28 -7.17
CA TYR A 92 -12.74 2.47 -6.18
C TYR A 92 -11.31 2.94 -5.94
N PHE A 93 -10.63 3.44 -6.97
CA PHE A 93 -9.35 4.13 -6.82
C PHE A 93 -9.49 5.30 -5.82
N GLY A 94 -10.51 6.14 -5.97
CA GLY A 94 -10.80 7.22 -5.01
C GLY A 94 -11.06 6.73 -3.59
N VAL A 95 -11.72 5.58 -3.43
CA VAL A 95 -11.93 4.93 -2.12
C VAL A 95 -10.61 4.50 -1.48
N LEU A 96 -9.69 3.92 -2.24
CA LEU A 96 -8.37 3.53 -1.73
C LEU A 96 -7.55 4.75 -1.32
N MET A 97 -7.54 5.80 -2.15
CA MET A 97 -6.89 7.07 -1.79
C MET A 97 -7.46 7.66 -0.50
N ALA A 98 -8.79 7.59 -0.32
CA ALA A 98 -9.44 8.03 0.90
C ALA A 98 -8.97 7.21 2.12
N TYR A 99 -8.89 5.88 2.02
CA TYR A 99 -8.41 5.04 3.11
C TYR A 99 -6.98 5.36 3.53
N GLY A 100 -6.07 5.64 2.60
CA GLY A 100 -4.71 6.08 2.93
C GLY A 100 -4.67 7.40 3.72
N GLY A 101 -5.62 8.31 3.48
CA GLY A 101 -5.78 9.56 4.23
C GLY A 101 -6.39 9.42 5.62
N LEU A 102 -6.83 8.22 5.99
CA LEU A 102 -7.47 7.95 7.28
C LEU A 102 -6.51 7.31 8.29
N GLN A 103 -5.20 7.34 8.06
CA GLN A 103 -4.19 6.71 8.93
C GLN A 103 -4.40 7.04 10.42
N ASP A 104 -4.43 8.33 10.78
CA ASP A 104 -4.63 8.77 12.17
C ASP A 104 -5.95 8.25 12.76
N PHE A 105 -7.04 8.36 11.99
CA PHE A 105 -8.37 7.90 12.42
C PHE A 105 -8.42 6.37 12.61
N LEU A 106 -7.80 5.61 11.70
CA LEU A 106 -7.75 4.14 11.73
C LEU A 106 -6.81 3.62 12.81
N SER A 107 -5.78 4.39 13.18
CA SER A 107 -4.88 4.05 14.28
C SER A 107 -5.61 3.92 15.63
N GLU A 108 -6.66 4.71 15.82
CA GLU A 108 -7.52 4.66 17.01
C GLU A 108 -8.61 3.58 16.93
N LYS A 109 -8.83 2.96 15.76
CA LYS A 109 -9.99 2.11 15.45
C LYS A 109 -9.60 0.74 14.90
N LYS A 110 -8.92 -0.07 15.73
CA LYS A 110 -8.37 -1.39 15.35
C LYS A 110 -9.37 -2.32 14.65
N ASP A 111 -10.58 -2.49 15.18
CA ASP A 111 -11.59 -3.39 14.59
C ASP A 111 -12.05 -2.93 13.19
N LEU A 112 -12.14 -1.62 12.99
CA LEU A 112 -12.47 -1.03 11.70
C LEU A 112 -11.31 -1.23 10.72
N THR A 113 -10.07 -1.03 11.16
CA THR A 113 -8.87 -1.28 10.35
C THR A 113 -8.82 -2.73 9.89
N ILE A 114 -8.98 -3.70 10.78
CA ILE A 114 -9.05 -5.14 10.45
C ILE A 114 -10.12 -5.40 9.38
N THR A 115 -11.33 -4.87 9.60
CA THR A 115 -12.47 -5.05 8.68
C THR A 115 -12.18 -4.47 7.30
N LEU A 116 -11.57 -3.28 7.25
CA LEU A 116 -11.22 -2.58 6.03
C LEU A 116 -10.14 -3.33 5.26
N ILE A 117 -9.02 -3.70 5.90
CA ILE A 117 -7.95 -4.46 5.24
C ILE A 117 -8.52 -5.76 4.67
N ARG A 118 -9.27 -6.52 5.47
CA ARG A 118 -9.79 -7.85 5.11
C ARG A 118 -10.82 -7.81 3.98
N ASN A 119 -11.76 -6.86 4.04
CA ASN A 119 -12.93 -6.87 3.15
C ASN A 119 -12.84 -5.90 1.99
N ARG A 120 -11.85 -4.99 1.98
CA ARG A 120 -11.78 -3.89 1.00
C ARG A 120 -10.43 -3.80 0.28
N ILE A 121 -9.34 -4.19 0.93
CA ILE A 121 -7.99 -4.10 0.34
C ILE A 121 -7.52 -5.47 -0.15
N LEU A 122 -7.42 -6.46 0.74
CA LEU A 122 -6.92 -7.79 0.39
C LEU A 122 -7.65 -8.47 -0.78
N PRO A 123 -8.98 -8.32 -0.96
CA PRO A 123 -9.67 -8.93 -2.09
C PRO A 123 -9.15 -8.45 -3.47
N LEU A 124 -8.58 -7.25 -3.57
CA LEU A 124 -8.04 -6.74 -4.84
C LEU A 124 -6.92 -7.61 -5.40
N TYR A 125 -6.07 -8.17 -4.53
CA TYR A 125 -4.97 -9.05 -4.93
C TYR A 125 -5.44 -10.42 -5.43
N SER A 126 -6.72 -10.74 -5.24
CA SER A 126 -7.36 -11.96 -5.75
C SER A 126 -8.17 -11.73 -7.01
N LEU A 127 -8.34 -10.47 -7.44
CA LEU A 127 -8.95 -10.16 -8.73
C LEU A 127 -7.93 -10.48 -9.83
N ASP A 128 -8.34 -11.28 -10.82
CA ASP A 128 -7.52 -11.64 -11.98
C ASP A 128 -8.38 -11.56 -13.25
N PRO A 129 -8.12 -10.63 -14.18
CA PRO A 129 -7.15 -9.53 -14.08
C PRO A 129 -7.67 -8.42 -13.15
N CYS A 130 -6.75 -7.74 -12.44
CA CYS A 130 -7.02 -6.52 -11.68
C CYS A 130 -6.30 -5.34 -12.34
N SER A 131 -6.94 -4.17 -12.33
CA SER A 131 -6.31 -2.94 -12.81
C SER A 131 -4.99 -2.65 -12.05
N PRO A 132 -3.86 -2.44 -12.74
CA PRO A 132 -2.58 -2.09 -12.11
C PRO A 132 -2.66 -0.84 -11.22
N TYR A 133 -3.54 0.11 -11.56
CA TYR A 133 -3.83 1.31 -10.75
C TYR A 133 -4.41 0.95 -9.38
N LEU A 134 -5.29 -0.05 -9.31
CA LEU A 134 -5.89 -0.48 -8.04
C LEU A 134 -4.89 -1.26 -7.19
N ILE A 135 -4.11 -2.16 -7.81
CA ILE A 135 -3.09 -2.91 -7.08
C ILE A 135 -1.99 -1.99 -6.55
N SER A 136 -1.51 -1.05 -7.37
CA SER A 136 -0.49 -0.09 -6.93
C SER A 136 -0.99 0.80 -5.79
N THR A 137 -2.24 1.27 -5.87
CA THR A 137 -2.86 2.06 -4.81
C THR A 137 -3.10 1.22 -3.55
N ALA A 138 -3.51 -0.04 -3.69
CA ALA A 138 -3.66 -0.96 -2.56
C ALA A 138 -2.33 -1.17 -1.82
N ASN A 139 -1.23 -1.35 -2.56
CA ASN A 139 0.12 -1.44 -1.98
C ASN A 139 0.45 -0.16 -1.20
N TRP A 140 0.23 1.01 -1.81
CA TRP A 140 0.45 2.29 -1.14
C TRP A 140 -0.37 2.43 0.14
N VAL A 141 -1.66 2.08 0.14
CA VAL A 141 -2.50 2.12 1.35
C VAL A 141 -1.95 1.18 2.44
N ILE A 142 -1.47 -0.01 2.09
CA ILE A 142 -0.84 -0.91 3.06
C ILE A 142 0.39 -0.26 3.69
N GLY A 143 1.26 0.35 2.89
CA GLY A 143 2.43 1.09 3.38
C GLY A 143 2.02 2.24 4.31
N GLN A 144 1.04 3.06 3.90
CA GLN A 144 0.54 4.16 4.72
C GLN A 144 -0.03 3.68 6.06
N LEU A 145 -0.70 2.53 6.08
CA LEU A 145 -1.32 2.03 7.30
C LEU A 145 -0.36 1.23 8.19
N ALA A 146 0.94 1.11 7.85
CA ALA A 146 1.91 0.27 8.54
C ALA A 146 1.85 0.33 10.07
N ILE A 147 1.75 1.53 10.65
CA ILE A 147 1.68 1.76 12.10
C ILE A 147 0.43 1.21 12.79
N CYS A 148 -0.64 0.92 12.04
CA CYS A 148 -1.93 0.48 12.57
C CYS A 148 -2.39 -0.87 12.01
N LEU A 149 -1.54 -1.57 11.25
CA LEU A 149 -1.86 -2.89 10.74
C LEU A 149 -1.88 -3.92 11.88
N PRO A 150 -2.84 -4.85 11.85
CA PRO A 150 -2.97 -5.88 12.87
C PRO A 150 -2.00 -7.04 12.57
N GLU A 151 -1.24 -7.48 13.58
CA GLU A 151 -0.17 -8.48 13.44
C GLU A 151 -0.66 -9.83 12.89
N ASP A 152 -1.90 -10.23 13.21
CA ASP A 152 -2.51 -11.48 12.75
C ASP A 152 -2.70 -11.53 11.22
N MET A 153 -2.66 -10.38 10.56
CA MET A 153 -2.79 -10.26 9.10
C MET A 153 -1.43 -10.21 8.38
N SER A 154 -0.30 -10.26 9.09
CA SER A 154 1.05 -10.13 8.51
C SER A 154 1.29 -11.09 7.34
N SER A 155 0.91 -12.37 7.49
CA SER A 155 1.08 -13.35 6.41
C SER A 155 0.33 -12.97 5.14
N SER A 156 -0.94 -12.56 5.23
CA SER A 156 -1.74 -12.21 4.06
C SER A 156 -1.26 -10.92 3.40
N ILE A 157 -0.82 -9.94 4.19
CA ILE A 157 -0.29 -8.68 3.70
C ILE A 157 1.02 -8.90 2.95
N TYR A 158 2.00 -9.55 3.57
CA TYR A 158 3.28 -9.83 2.92
C TYR A 158 3.12 -10.70 1.68
N GLN A 159 2.25 -11.72 1.71
CA GLN A 159 1.95 -12.54 0.53
C GLN A 159 1.37 -11.70 -0.62
N SER A 160 0.47 -10.76 -0.31
CA SER A 160 -0.14 -9.87 -1.30
C SER A 160 0.88 -8.91 -1.93
N LEU A 161 1.74 -8.30 -1.11
CA LEU A 161 2.81 -7.41 -1.59
C LEU A 161 3.87 -8.18 -2.40
N MET A 162 4.27 -9.38 -1.97
CA MET A 162 5.20 -10.22 -2.72
C MET A 162 4.59 -10.66 -4.06
N LYS A 163 3.28 -10.98 -4.11
CA LYS A 163 2.58 -11.27 -5.36
C LYS A 163 2.67 -10.07 -6.31
N SER A 164 2.45 -8.85 -5.81
CA SER A 164 2.60 -7.61 -6.59
C SER A 164 4.01 -7.40 -7.12
N LEU A 165 5.06 -7.66 -6.32
CA LEU A 165 6.46 -7.57 -6.78
C LEU A 165 6.75 -8.49 -7.96
N THR A 166 6.10 -9.65 -7.99
CA THR A 166 6.29 -10.66 -9.05
C THR A 166 5.28 -10.53 -10.19
N MET A 167 4.45 -9.49 -10.21
CA MET A 167 3.44 -9.32 -11.25
C MET A 167 4.13 -9.09 -12.60
N GLU A 168 3.88 -10.00 -13.55
CA GLU A 168 4.43 -9.91 -14.90
C GLU A 168 3.62 -8.93 -15.75
N TYR A 169 4.28 -8.36 -16.77
CA TYR A 169 3.66 -7.38 -17.67
C TYR A 169 2.41 -7.96 -18.33
N VAL A 170 1.28 -7.28 -18.14
CA VAL A 170 0.05 -7.54 -18.89
C VAL A 170 -0.01 -6.50 -20.01
N GLU A 171 0.27 -6.92 -21.24
CA GLU A 171 0.14 -6.08 -22.46
C GLU A 171 1.03 -4.81 -22.47
N ASP A 172 0.56 -3.72 -23.12
CA ASP A 172 1.24 -2.42 -23.31
C ASP A 172 1.33 -1.56 -22.02
N ILE A 173 0.89 -2.07 -20.86
CA ILE A 173 0.91 -1.33 -19.59
C ILE A 173 2.11 -1.79 -18.76
N THR A 174 3.03 -0.87 -18.46
CA THR A 174 4.18 -1.17 -17.61
C THR A 174 3.72 -1.50 -16.18
N CYS A 175 4.08 -2.68 -15.68
CA CYS A 175 3.82 -3.08 -14.29
C CYS A 175 4.81 -2.48 -13.28
N TYR A 176 5.77 -1.68 -13.76
CA TYR A 176 6.73 -0.90 -12.96
C TYR A 176 6.11 -0.29 -11.70
N PRO A 177 4.95 0.38 -11.75
CA PRO A 177 4.45 1.13 -10.59
C PRO A 177 3.74 0.23 -9.57
N VAL A 178 3.32 -0.97 -9.98
CA VAL A 178 2.90 -2.04 -9.05
C VAL A 178 4.11 -2.55 -8.28
N CYS A 179 5.23 -2.80 -8.98
CA CYS A 179 6.50 -3.19 -8.35
C CYS A 179 7.03 -2.09 -7.41
N ALA A 180 7.03 -0.84 -7.87
CA ALA A 180 7.49 0.32 -7.11
C ALA A 180 6.69 0.51 -5.82
N SER A 181 5.36 0.56 -5.93
CA SER A 181 4.46 0.71 -4.77
C SER A 181 4.54 -0.46 -3.79
N ALA A 182 4.69 -1.71 -4.28
CA ALA A 182 4.87 -2.87 -3.41
C ALA A 182 6.20 -2.81 -2.66
N SER A 183 7.28 -2.38 -3.32
CA SER A 183 8.59 -2.24 -2.71
C SER A 183 8.59 -1.17 -1.62
N VAL A 184 8.02 0.00 -1.90
CA VAL A 184 7.87 1.07 -0.92
C VAL A 184 7.03 0.59 0.26
N ALA A 185 5.89 -0.08 0.00
CA ALA A 185 5.05 -0.60 1.07
C ALA A 185 5.81 -1.58 1.97
N ILE A 186 6.59 -2.51 1.41
CA ILE A 186 7.39 -3.45 2.20
C ILE A 186 8.44 -2.72 3.04
N ALA A 187 9.11 -1.71 2.48
CA ALA A 187 10.07 -0.91 3.22
C ALA A 187 9.41 -0.19 4.40
N GLU A 188 8.28 0.48 4.17
CA GLU A 188 7.48 1.14 5.22
C GLU A 188 7.05 0.17 6.32
N LEU A 189 6.61 -1.05 5.98
CA LEU A 189 6.27 -2.07 6.97
C LEU A 189 7.48 -2.42 7.85
N ILE A 190 8.64 -2.65 7.25
CA ILE A 190 9.86 -3.04 7.97
C ILE A 190 10.35 -1.90 8.87
N GLU A 191 10.37 -0.67 8.36
CA GLU A 191 10.78 0.53 9.10
C GLU A 191 9.86 0.78 10.30
N ASN A 192 8.57 0.47 10.17
CA ASN A 192 7.59 0.54 11.26
C ASN A 192 7.53 -0.75 12.12
N SER A 193 8.55 -1.60 12.07
CA SER A 193 8.67 -2.84 12.86
C SER A 193 7.54 -3.86 12.62
N TYR A 194 6.80 -3.75 11.53
CA TYR A 194 5.82 -4.74 11.11
C TYR A 194 6.55 -5.87 10.40
N VAL A 195 6.86 -6.95 11.11
CA VAL A 195 7.81 -7.97 10.61
C VAL A 195 7.17 -8.97 9.64
N PRO A 196 7.90 -9.42 8.60
CA PRO A 196 7.46 -10.51 7.75
C PRO A 196 7.46 -11.84 8.52
N PRO A 197 6.55 -12.77 8.19
CA PRO A 197 6.52 -14.09 8.80
C PRO A 197 7.75 -14.94 8.41
N ASN A 198 8.32 -14.69 7.23
CA ASN A 198 9.48 -15.41 6.71
C ASN A 198 10.40 -14.48 5.90
N TRP A 199 11.55 -14.15 6.47
CA TRP A 199 12.56 -13.28 5.87
C TRP A 199 13.23 -13.91 4.64
N LEU A 200 13.47 -15.23 4.65
CA LEU A 200 14.09 -15.93 3.54
C LEU A 200 13.22 -15.88 2.28
N ILE A 201 11.91 -16.12 2.41
CA ILE A 201 10.99 -16.05 1.26
C ILE A 201 10.98 -14.64 0.67
N LEU A 202 10.93 -13.61 1.51
CA LEU A 202 10.97 -12.22 1.06
C LEU A 202 12.26 -11.91 0.30
N LEU A 203 13.41 -12.33 0.83
CA LEU A 203 14.71 -12.15 0.18
C LEU A 203 14.78 -12.86 -1.18
N GLN A 204 14.31 -14.10 -1.26
CA GLN A 204 14.31 -14.88 -2.51
C GLN A 204 13.44 -14.23 -3.59
N VAL A 205 12.27 -13.71 -3.20
CA VAL A 205 11.38 -12.98 -4.13
C VAL A 205 12.06 -11.73 -4.67
N VAL A 206 12.65 -10.92 -3.80
CA VAL A 206 13.33 -9.66 -4.19
C VAL A 206 14.53 -9.96 -5.09
N LEU A 207 15.39 -10.91 -4.71
CA LEU A 207 16.56 -11.28 -5.52
C LEU A 207 16.17 -11.80 -6.90
N LYS A 208 15.15 -12.69 -6.97
CA LYS A 208 14.66 -13.20 -8.25
C LYS A 208 14.16 -12.07 -9.14
N ARG A 209 13.47 -11.08 -8.58
CA ARG A 209 12.97 -9.93 -9.36
C ARG A 209 14.11 -9.02 -9.81
N ILE A 210 15.14 -8.79 -8.99
CA ILE A 210 16.34 -8.03 -9.41
C ILE A 210 16.99 -8.68 -10.63
N SER A 211 17.11 -10.01 -10.67
CA SER A 211 17.73 -10.70 -11.81
C SER A 211 16.89 -10.69 -13.10
N THR A 212 15.61 -10.31 -13.03
CA THR A 212 14.66 -10.38 -14.17
C THR A 212 14.05 -9.02 -14.54
N GLY A 213 14.23 -8.00 -13.71
CA GLY A 213 13.68 -6.66 -13.92
C GLY A 213 14.55 -5.79 -14.83
N ASP A 214 13.98 -4.67 -15.28
CA ASP A 214 14.74 -3.63 -15.98
C ASP A 214 15.68 -2.86 -15.02
N GLU A 215 16.52 -1.97 -15.54
CA GLU A 215 17.49 -1.20 -14.73
C GLU A 215 16.82 -0.36 -13.63
N ASN A 216 15.65 0.23 -13.92
CA ASN A 216 14.93 1.09 -12.97
C ASN A 216 14.30 0.28 -11.85
N GLU A 217 13.66 -0.85 -12.20
CA GLU A 217 13.14 -1.81 -11.21
C GLU A 217 14.26 -2.38 -10.35
N SER A 218 15.39 -2.74 -10.97
CA SER A 218 16.55 -3.28 -10.27
C SER A 218 17.09 -2.31 -9.23
N ALA A 219 17.25 -1.02 -9.58
CA ALA A 219 17.70 0.00 -8.64
C ALA A 219 16.77 0.14 -7.43
N LEU A 220 15.46 0.15 -7.66
CA LEU A 220 14.45 0.22 -6.62
C LEU A 220 14.46 -1.02 -5.71
N LEU A 221 14.62 -2.22 -6.29
CA LEU A 221 14.69 -3.47 -5.54
C LEU A 221 16.00 -3.62 -4.75
N PHE A 222 17.11 -3.07 -5.25
CA PHE A 222 18.36 -2.98 -4.47
C PHE A 222 18.19 -2.08 -3.24
N LYS A 223 17.47 -0.95 -3.37
CA LYS A 223 17.13 -0.11 -2.22
C LYS A 223 16.30 -0.88 -1.20
N LEU A 224 15.26 -1.59 -1.66
CA LEU A 224 14.44 -2.46 -0.80
C LEU A 224 15.28 -3.55 -0.12
N LEU A 225 16.21 -4.18 -0.84
CA LEU A 225 17.09 -5.19 -0.29
C LEU A 225 17.94 -4.63 0.86
N GLY A 226 18.42 -3.38 0.73
CA GLY A 226 19.07 -2.64 1.81
C GLY A 226 18.19 -2.56 3.06
N THR A 227 16.95 -2.08 2.92
CA THR A 227 15.98 -1.99 4.03
C THR A 227 15.70 -3.35 4.67
N ILE A 228 15.58 -4.42 3.87
CA ILE A 228 15.35 -5.79 4.38
C ILE A 228 16.56 -6.26 5.21
N VAL A 229 17.78 -6.05 4.73
CA VAL A 229 19.01 -6.46 5.44
C VAL A 229 19.15 -5.68 6.75
N GLU A 230 18.88 -4.37 6.74
CA GLU A 230 18.95 -3.51 7.93
C GLU A 230 17.87 -3.86 8.96
N GLY A 231 16.62 -4.06 8.53
CA GLY A 231 15.51 -4.38 9.43
C GLY A 231 15.49 -5.85 9.91
N GLY A 232 16.05 -6.77 9.12
CA GLY A 232 16.08 -8.20 9.44
C GLY A 232 17.19 -8.61 10.40
N GLN A 233 18.30 -7.86 10.44
CA GLN A 233 19.45 -8.07 11.32
C GLN A 233 19.83 -9.57 11.42
N GLU A 234 19.82 -10.15 12.63
CA GLU A 234 20.18 -11.54 12.91
C GLU A 234 19.39 -12.56 12.09
N LYS A 235 18.13 -12.27 11.74
CA LYS A 235 17.27 -13.17 10.95
C LYS A 235 17.73 -13.28 9.50
N VAL A 236 18.47 -12.29 9.01
CA VAL A 236 18.99 -12.22 7.64
C VAL A 236 20.49 -12.57 7.59
N LEU A 237 21.23 -12.43 8.69
CA LEU A 237 22.68 -12.71 8.75
C LEU A 237 23.07 -14.08 8.16
N SER A 238 22.29 -15.12 8.46
CA SER A 238 22.56 -16.49 7.96
C SER A 238 22.41 -16.65 6.44
N HIS A 239 21.75 -15.69 5.78
CA HIS A 239 21.51 -15.68 4.33
C HIS A 239 22.45 -14.74 3.57
N ILE A 240 23.23 -13.90 4.25
CA ILE A 240 24.15 -12.93 3.64
C ILE A 240 25.11 -13.56 2.62
N PRO A 241 25.75 -14.72 2.88
CA PRO A 241 26.66 -15.33 1.89
C PRO A 241 25.97 -15.66 0.56
N GLU A 242 24.74 -16.18 0.62
CA GLU A 242 23.93 -16.51 -0.56
C GLU A 242 23.48 -15.23 -1.29
N ILE A 243 23.04 -14.21 -0.54
CA ILE A 243 22.67 -12.89 -1.07
C ILE A 243 23.84 -12.27 -1.84
N VAL A 244 25.03 -12.22 -1.24
CA VAL A 244 26.24 -11.63 -1.86
C VAL A 244 26.61 -12.39 -3.13
N SER A 245 26.51 -13.73 -3.13
CA SER A 245 26.77 -14.54 -4.32
C SER A 245 25.79 -14.23 -5.45
N ASN A 246 24.49 -14.11 -5.13
CA ASN A 246 23.46 -13.82 -6.13
C ASN A 246 23.60 -12.39 -6.70
N ILE A 247 23.88 -11.40 -5.85
CA ILE A 247 24.16 -10.02 -6.28
C ILE A 247 25.39 -10.00 -7.20
N ALA A 248 26.48 -10.68 -6.82
CA ALA A 248 27.69 -10.73 -7.63
C ALA A 248 27.42 -11.33 -9.01
N SER A 249 26.61 -12.39 -9.10
CA SER A 249 26.19 -12.99 -10.37
C SER A 249 25.40 -12.00 -11.23
N THR A 250 24.38 -11.36 -10.65
CA THR A 250 23.55 -10.39 -11.39
C THR A 250 24.34 -9.16 -11.83
N VAL A 251 25.25 -8.64 -11.00
CA VAL A 251 26.15 -7.53 -11.39
C VAL A 251 27.08 -7.93 -12.53
N MET A 252 27.56 -9.18 -12.56
CA MET A 252 28.38 -9.69 -13.66
C MET A 252 27.59 -9.81 -14.96
N GLU A 253 26.31 -10.20 -14.89
CA GLU A 253 25.40 -10.29 -16.05
C GLU A 253 24.97 -8.92 -16.57
N LEU A 254 24.83 -7.91 -15.70
CA LEU A 254 24.50 -6.53 -16.06
C LEU A 254 25.70 -5.75 -16.65
N ARG A 255 26.91 -6.33 -16.71
CA ARG A 255 28.04 -5.67 -17.37
C ARG A 255 27.79 -5.58 -18.88
N LEU A 256 27.83 -4.34 -19.39
CA LEU A 256 27.85 -4.04 -20.82
C LEU A 256 28.86 -4.94 -21.55
N PRO A 257 28.57 -5.39 -22.79
CA PRO A 257 29.56 -6.02 -23.64
C PRO A 257 30.80 -5.12 -23.69
N VAL A 258 31.98 -5.72 -23.55
CA VAL A 258 33.25 -5.02 -23.77
C VAL A 258 33.12 -4.25 -25.09
N PRO A 259 33.33 -2.91 -25.12
CA PRO A 259 33.24 -2.17 -26.37
C PRO A 259 34.18 -2.81 -27.37
N ASP A 260 33.67 -3.11 -28.57
CA ASP A 260 34.47 -3.70 -29.64
C ASP A 260 35.79 -2.92 -29.76
N PRO A 261 36.94 -3.62 -29.88
CA PRO A 261 38.23 -2.94 -29.97
C PRO A 261 38.17 -1.93 -31.11
N TRP A 262 38.53 -0.68 -30.81
CA TRP A 262 38.57 0.43 -31.75
C TRP A 262 39.18 -0.04 -33.09
N PRO A 263 38.54 0.29 -34.24
CA PRO A 263 39.10 -0.08 -35.53
C PRO A 263 40.50 0.53 -35.65
N GLN A 264 41.51 -0.33 -35.73
CA GLN A 264 42.86 0.09 -36.04
C GLN A 264 42.91 0.32 -37.56
N GLU A 265 42.73 1.58 -37.97
CA GLU A 265 43.22 2.06 -39.26
C GLU A 265 44.72 2.38 -39.20
#